data_AF-A0A0D0H5B8-F1
#
_entry.id   AF-A0A0D0H5B8-F1
#
_cell.length_a   1.000
_cell.length_b   1.000
_cell.length_c   1.000
_cell.angle_alpha   90.00
_cell.angle_beta   90.00
_cell.angle_gamma   90.00
#
_symmetry.space_group_name_H-M   'P 1'
#
loop_
_entity.id
_entity.type
_entity.pdbx_description
1 polymer ?
#
loop_
_entity_poly.entity_id
_entity_poly.type
_entity_poly.pdbx_seq_one_letter_code
_entity_poly.pdbx_strand_id
1 'polypeptide(L)'
;MRRGLGVIEIEHVGCDTAHSVRFALSGDGLLGLSLPRAVHPGERVRVAVRGAQAVGAATAHDAMLVLRWFQPDGTELLWPIPLE
;
A
#
# COMPACT_ATOMS: atom_id res chain seq x y z
N MET A 1 -19.31 0.15 16.30
CA MET A 1 -19.15 -0.29 14.90
C MET A 1 -17.74 0.10 14.45
N ARG A 2 -16.77 -0.82 14.46
CA ARG A 2 -15.39 -0.54 14.02
C ARG A 2 -15.30 -0.94 12.55
N ARG A 3 -15.46 0.00 11.63
CA ARG A 3 -14.92 -0.16 10.26
C ARG A 3 -13.42 0.02 10.39
N GLY A 4 -12.70 -1.05 10.70
CA GLY A 4 -11.24 -1.05 10.63
C GLY A 4 -10.85 -1.31 9.19
N LEU A 5 -9.94 -0.51 8.64
CA LEU A 5 -9.23 -0.87 7.41
C LEU A 5 -8.70 -2.30 7.56
N GLY A 6 -9.14 -3.18 6.66
CA GLY A 6 -8.81 -4.60 6.69
C GLY A 6 -7.34 -4.87 6.39
N VAL A 7 -7.00 -6.15 6.22
CA VAL A 7 -5.69 -6.55 5.68
C VAL A 7 -5.82 -6.62 4.16
N ILE A 8 -4.95 -5.92 3.44
CA ILE A 8 -4.83 -6.03 1.99
C ILE A 8 -3.68 -7.00 1.70
N GLU A 9 -3.95 -8.05 0.93
CA GLU A 9 -2.96 -9.01 0.45
C GLU A 9 -2.72 -8.78 -1.03
N ILE A 10 -1.44 -8.71 -1.41
CA ILE A 10 -0.99 -8.47 -2.79
C ILE A 10 0.00 -9.55 -3.16
N GLU A 11 -0.21 -10.21 -4.29
CA GLU A 11 0.71 -11.20 -4.85
C GLU A 11 1.51 -10.59 -6.00
N HIS A 12 2.82 -10.77 -5.98
CA HIS A 12 3.67 -10.35 -7.09
C HIS A 12 3.70 -11.42 -8.18
N VAL A 13 2.92 -11.19 -9.24
CA VAL A 13 2.76 -12.12 -10.37
C VAL A 13 3.72 -11.85 -11.54
N GLY A 14 4.68 -10.93 -11.36
CA GLY A 14 5.69 -10.61 -12.37
C GLY A 14 6.86 -11.60 -12.40
N CYS A 15 7.69 -11.51 -13.45
CA CYS A 15 8.89 -12.34 -13.60
C CYS A 15 10.14 -11.77 -12.92
N ASP A 16 10.22 -10.45 -12.74
CA ASP A 16 11.37 -9.77 -12.14
C ASP A 16 11.12 -9.39 -10.68
N THR A 17 12.18 -9.21 -9.90
CA THR A 17 12.05 -8.69 -8.53
C THR A 17 11.57 -7.24 -8.56
N ALA A 18 10.52 -6.94 -7.79
CA ALA A 18 10.08 -5.56 -7.60
C ALA A 18 10.96 -4.90 -6.53
N HIS A 19 11.62 -3.79 -6.87
CA HIS A 19 12.51 -3.08 -5.97
C HIS A 19 11.83 -1.87 -5.34
N SER A 20 12.24 -1.56 -4.11
CA SER A 20 11.77 -0.40 -3.35
C SER A 20 10.24 -0.30 -3.25
N VAL A 21 9.58 -1.46 -3.09
CA VAL A 21 8.14 -1.55 -2.87
C VAL A 21 7.77 -0.81 -1.59
N ARG A 22 6.85 0.16 -1.67
CA ARG A 22 6.35 0.94 -0.55
C ARG A 22 4.84 1.11 -0.62
N PHE A 23 4.24 1.28 0.54
CA PHE A 23 2.84 1.62 0.73
C PHE A 23 2.71 3.01 1.32
N ALA A 24 1.85 3.83 0.73
CA ALA A 24 1.47 5.13 1.25
C ALA A 24 -0.03 5.16 1.52
N LEU A 25 -0.44 5.58 2.72
CA LEU A 25 -1.84 5.86 3.05
C LEU A 25 -2.05 7.37 3.00
N SER A 26 -2.98 7.83 2.16
CA SER A 26 -3.36 9.24 2.04
C SER A 26 -4.85 9.43 2.31
N GLY A 27 -5.22 10.53 2.96
CA GLY A 27 -6.61 10.93 3.23
C GLY A 27 -6.72 11.71 4.55
N ASP A 28 -7.66 12.65 4.66
CA ASP A 28 -7.86 13.49 5.87
C ASP A 28 -6.58 14.17 6.42
N GLY A 29 -5.71 14.63 5.51
CA GLY A 29 -4.43 15.27 5.87
C GLY A 29 -3.35 14.32 6.41
N LEU A 30 -3.59 13.00 6.38
CA LEU A 30 -2.68 11.96 6.84
C LEU A 30 -1.76 11.47 5.72
N LEU A 31 -0.48 11.25 6.04
CA LEU A 31 0.47 10.56 5.16
C LEU A 31 1.25 9.50 5.95
N GLY A 32 0.83 8.25 5.84
CA GLY A 32 1.53 7.09 6.43
C GLY A 32 2.39 6.40 5.38
N LEU A 33 3.67 6.13 5.68
CA LEU A 33 4.61 5.49 4.75
C LEU A 33 5.22 4.22 5.34
N SER A 34 5.30 3.16 4.54
CA SER A 34 6.09 1.97 4.88
C SER A 34 7.57 2.14 4.55
N LEU A 35 8.43 1.34 5.20
CA LEU A 35 9.82 1.18 4.75
C LEU A 35 9.86 0.50 3.37
N PRO A 36 10.86 0.83 2.52
CA PRO A 36 11.08 0.12 1.27
C PRO A 36 11.46 -1.33 1.51
N ARG A 37 10.95 -2.21 0.65
CA ARG A 37 11.38 -3.61 0.60
C ARG A 37 11.47 -4.14 -0.83
N ALA A 38 12.27 -5.19 -1.03
CA ALA A 38 12.20 -6.01 -2.24
C ALA A 38 11.07 -7.03 -2.11
N VAL A 39 10.43 -7.35 -3.23
CA VAL A 39 9.39 -8.39 -3.33
C VAL A 39 9.73 -9.29 -4.51
N HIS A 40 9.94 -10.57 -4.24
CA HIS A 40 10.32 -11.54 -5.25
C HIS A 40 9.10 -12.12 -5.97
N PRO A 41 9.26 -12.67 -7.20
CA PRO A 41 8.19 -13.37 -7.92
C PRO A 41 7.50 -14.42 -7.05
N GLY A 42 6.16 -14.40 -7.03
CA GLY A 42 5.32 -15.30 -6.23
C GLY A 42 5.22 -14.96 -4.74
N GLU A 43 5.96 -13.95 -4.25
CA GLU A 43 5.83 -13.52 -2.87
C GLU A 43 4.51 -12.76 -2.64
N ARG A 44 3.92 -12.96 -1.45
CA ARG A 44 2.72 -12.26 -1.01
C ARG A 44 3.06 -11.24 0.07
N VAL A 45 2.57 -10.03 -0.13
CA VAL A 45 2.72 -8.92 0.81
C VAL A 45 1.38 -8.64 1.47
N ARG A 46 1.40 -8.56 2.80
CA ARG A 46 0.23 -8.19 3.61
C ARG A 46 0.44 -6.80 4.19
N VAL A 47 -0.54 -5.93 3.97
CA VAL A 47 -0.57 -4.58 4.51
C VAL A 47 -1.70 -4.49 5.52
N ALA A 48 -1.37 -4.12 6.75
CA ALA A 48 -2.33 -3.89 7.81
C ALA A 48 -2.22 -2.44 8.29
N VAL A 49 -3.29 -1.66 8.11
CA VAL A 49 -3.38 -0.32 8.67
C VAL A 49 -3.95 -0.43 10.09
N ARG A 50 -3.27 0.15 11.08
CA ARG A 50 -3.65 0.03 12.50
C ARG A 50 -3.60 1.37 13.23
N GLY A 51 -4.24 1.42 14.39
CA GLY A 51 -4.21 2.59 15.28
C GLY A 51 -5.03 3.78 14.75
N ALA A 52 -4.69 4.99 15.18
CA ALA A 52 -5.40 6.22 14.81
C ALA A 52 -5.45 6.46 13.31
N GLN A 53 -4.40 6.03 12.59
CA GLN A 53 -4.32 6.09 11.13
C GLN A 53 -5.43 5.29 10.45
N ALA A 54 -5.74 4.10 10.99
CA ALA A 54 -6.79 3.25 10.47
C ALA A 54 -8.19 3.84 10.69
N VAL A 55 -8.38 4.53 11.82
CA VAL A 55 -9.65 5.15 12.17
C VAL A 55 -9.92 6.35 11.27
N GLY A 56 -8.94 7.26 11.10
CA GLY A 56 -9.10 8.43 10.24
C GLY A 56 -9.35 8.05 8.79
N ALA A 57 -8.54 7.15 8.24
CA ALA A 57 -8.70 6.74 6.84
C ALA A 57 -9.98 5.92 6.58
N ALA A 58 -10.52 5.17 7.57
CA ALA A 58 -11.79 4.46 7.39
C ALA A 58 -13.02 5.40 7.32
N THR A 59 -12.87 6.65 7.74
CA THR A 59 -13.94 7.68 7.72
C THR A 59 -13.75 8.73 6.63
N ALA A 60 -12.58 8.78 6.00
CA ALA A 60 -12.24 9.78 5.02
C ALA A 60 -12.68 9.34 3.61
N HIS A 61 -13.53 10.14 2.96
CA HIS A 61 -14.08 9.84 1.64
C HIS A 61 -13.02 9.83 0.52
N ASP A 62 -11.87 10.45 0.76
CA ASP A 62 -10.73 10.53 -0.14
C ASP A 62 -9.58 9.61 0.27
N ALA A 63 -9.82 8.67 1.19
CA ALA A 63 -8.79 7.74 1.63
C ALA A 63 -8.34 6.78 0.52
N MET A 64 -7.03 6.71 0.30
CA MET A 64 -6.42 5.80 -0.66
C MET A 64 -5.17 5.14 -0.09
N LEU A 65 -4.97 3.87 -0.43
CA LEU A 65 -3.68 3.20 -0.31
C LEU A 65 -3.00 3.26 -1.68
N VAL A 66 -1.77 3.76 -1.72
CA VAL A 66 -0.94 3.77 -2.93
C VAL A 66 0.20 2.78 -2.77
N LEU A 67 0.24 1.79 -3.64
CA LEU A 67 1.39 0.91 -3.80
C LEU A 67 2.32 1.54 -4.84
N ARG A 68 3.61 1.66 -4.50
CA ARG A 68 4.66 2.14 -5.42
C ARG A 68 5.83 1.19 -5.47
N TRP A 69 6.45 1.03 -6.64
CA TRP A 69 7.69 0.26 -6.82
C TRP A 69 8.44 0.69 -8.08
N PHE A 70 9.65 0.18 -8.25
CA PHE A 70 10.51 0.49 -9.39
C PHE A 70 10.80 -0.76 -10.22
N GLN A 71 10.80 -0.58 -11.54
CA GLN A 71 11.35 -1.53 -12.50
C GLN A 71 12.89 -1.43 -12.55
N PRO A 72 13.59 -2.45 -13.10
CA PRO A 72 15.06 -2.43 -13.20
C PRO A 72 15.63 -1.27 -14.02
N ASP A 73 14.86 -0.72 -14.95
CA ASP A 73 15.23 0.44 -15.77
C ASP A 73 15.02 1.79 -15.05
N GLY A 74 14.56 1.77 -13.81
CA GLY A 74 14.27 2.96 -13.01
C GLY A 74 12.86 3.51 -13.20
N THR A 75 12.02 2.90 -14.04
CA THR A 75 10.62 3.32 -14.20
C THR A 75 9.87 3.13 -12.89
N GLU A 76 9.21 4.20 -12.42
CA GLU A 76 8.34 4.15 -11.25
C GLU A 76 6.92 3.73 -11.65
N LEU A 77 6.39 2.73 -10.94
CA LEU A 77 5.03 2.26 -11.09
C LEU A 77 4.24 2.59 -9.83
N LEU A 78 3.03 3.12 -10.02
CA LEU A 78 2.10 3.53 -8.98
C LEU A 78 0.76 2.84 -9.20
N TRP A 79 0.21 2.26 -8.13
CA TRP A 79 -1.11 1.67 -8.14
C TRP A 79 -1.95 2.24 -7.00
N PRO A 80 -2.91 3.13 -7.31
CA PRO A 80 -3.87 3.62 -6.33
C PRO A 80 -4.95 2.58 -6.05
N ILE A 81 -5.28 2.40 -4.77
CA ILE A 81 -6.31 1.49 -4.27
C ILE A 81 -7.26 2.35 -3.40
N PRO A 82 -8.47 2.65 -3.88
CA PRO A 82 -9.48 3.34 -3.07
C PRO A 82 -9.88 2.47 -1.88
N LEU A 83 -10.17 3.12 -0.74
CA LEU A 83 -10.57 2.46 0.50
C LEU A 83 -12.06 2.75 0.75
N GLU A 84 -12.94 1.74 0.57
CA GLU A 84 -14.41 1.85 0.72
C GLU A 84 -14.95 1.26 2.05
#